data_AF-A0A2W2FM74-F1
#
_entry.id   AF-A0A2W2FM74-F1
#
_cell.length_a   1.000
_cell.length_b   1.000
_cell.length_c   1.000
_cell.angle_alpha   90.00
_cell.angle_beta   90.00
_cell.angle_gamma   90.00
#
_symmetry.space_group_name_H-M   'P 1'
#
loop_
_entity.id
_entity.type
_entity.pdbx_description
1 polymer ?
#
loop_
_entity_poly.entity_id
_entity_poly.type
_entity_poly.pdbx_seq_one_letter_code
_entity_poly.pdbx_strand_id
1 'polypeptide(L)'
;MKAPKKFLTRLGAVAIAGAVAATVLPATPALALGNNRVVTRGCGENYVSSGYYSAGSGRYTSWAQTSKRGGSCSGRLSSALVRSNGAQTTRVYGSNSVAYAEYTEAPIARQGLHWGCDSCGATTS
;
A
#
# COMPACT_ATOMS: atom_id res chain seq x y z
N MET A 1 54.09 -1.66 44.92
CA MET A 1 53.51 -1.79 43.56
C MET A 1 52.05 -2.26 43.69
N LYS A 2 51.21 -1.87 42.72
CA LYS A 2 49.74 -1.75 42.72
C LYS A 2 48.92 -2.98 43.17
N ALA A 3 47.86 -2.72 43.95
CA ALA A 3 46.71 -3.60 44.14
C ALA A 3 45.73 -3.51 42.94
N PRO A 4 45.12 -4.63 42.50
CA PRO A 4 44.05 -4.57 41.50
C PRO A 4 42.68 -4.36 42.16
N LYS A 5 42.10 -3.19 41.89
CA LYS A 5 40.69 -2.85 42.11
C LYS A 5 39.82 -3.71 41.18
N LYS A 6 38.94 -4.56 41.73
CA LYS A 6 37.89 -5.22 40.93
C LYS A 6 36.65 -4.34 40.93
N PHE A 7 36.34 -3.84 39.73
CA PHE A 7 35.22 -2.98 39.39
C PHE A 7 33.88 -3.70 39.59
N LEU A 8 32.94 -3.01 40.24
CA LEU A 8 31.49 -3.27 40.11
C LEU A 8 31.08 -3.12 38.64
N THR A 9 30.25 -4.02 38.10
CA THR A 9 29.48 -3.73 36.88
C THR A 9 28.11 -4.41 36.90
N ARG A 10 27.12 -3.57 37.24
CA ARG A 10 25.79 -3.38 36.63
C ARG A 10 24.76 -4.53 36.68
N LEU A 11 23.85 -4.36 37.65
CA LEU A 11 22.39 -4.52 37.57
C LEU A 11 21.85 -4.92 36.19
N GLY A 12 21.21 -6.09 36.15
CA GLY A 12 20.45 -6.59 35.01
C GLY A 12 19.36 -5.62 34.58
N ALA A 13 19.24 -5.48 33.26
CA ALA A 13 18.28 -4.61 32.59
C ALA A 13 16.84 -4.99 32.96
N VAL A 14 16.07 -3.99 33.38
CA VAL A 14 14.62 -4.05 33.52
C VAL A 14 14.05 -4.19 32.11
N ALA A 15 13.50 -5.36 31.78
CA ALA A 15 12.68 -5.55 30.59
C ALA A 15 11.35 -4.83 30.81
N ILE A 16 11.23 -3.59 30.34
CA ILE A 16 9.95 -2.91 30.21
C ILE A 16 9.26 -3.52 28.99
N ALA A 17 8.51 -4.60 29.21
CA ALA A 17 7.56 -5.09 28.22
C ALA A 17 6.41 -4.08 28.12
N GLY A 18 6.58 -3.06 27.28
CA GLY A 18 5.51 -2.15 26.90
C GLY A 18 4.48 -2.93 26.09
N ALA A 19 3.39 -3.36 26.73
CA ALA A 19 2.21 -3.84 26.05
C ALA A 19 1.62 -2.67 25.27
N VAL A 20 1.87 -2.63 23.96
CA VAL A 20 1.17 -1.72 23.06
C VAL A 20 -0.25 -2.27 22.92
N ALA A 21 -1.20 -1.64 23.60
CA ALA A 21 -2.61 -1.92 23.39
C ALA A 21 -2.97 -1.54 21.95
N ALA A 22 -2.93 -2.51 21.04
CA ALA A 22 -3.44 -2.34 19.70
C ALA A 22 -4.97 -2.22 19.82
N THR A 23 -5.49 -1.01 19.70
CA THR A 23 -6.92 -0.77 19.55
C THR A 23 -7.36 -1.46 18.26
N VAL A 24 -8.04 -2.61 18.41
CA VAL A 24 -8.65 -3.34 17.30
C VAL A 24 -9.86 -2.53 16.85
N LEU A 25 -9.65 -1.53 16.00
CA LEU A 25 -10.74 -0.87 15.30
C LEU A 25 -11.40 -1.91 14.38
N PRO A 26 -12.74 -1.99 14.34
CA PRO A 26 -13.42 -2.89 13.43
C PRO A 26 -13.05 -2.51 11.99
N ALA A 27 -12.41 -3.44 11.27
CA ALA A 27 -12.10 -3.27 9.87
C ALA A 27 -13.40 -3.11 9.09
N THR A 28 -13.59 -1.94 8.45
CA THR A 28 -14.74 -1.74 7.56
C THR A 28 -14.59 -2.67 6.34
N PRO A 29 -15.69 -3.26 5.85
CA PRO A 29 -15.62 -4.15 4.69
C PRO A 29 -15.12 -3.39 3.47
N ALA A 30 -14.00 -3.82 2.91
CA ALA A 30 -13.48 -3.34 1.63
C ALA A 30 -14.14 -4.12 0.49
N LEU A 31 -14.80 -3.42 -0.42
CA LEU A 31 -15.40 -3.98 -1.63
C LEU A 31 -14.41 -3.83 -2.78
N ALA A 32 -14.14 -4.91 -3.53
CA ALA A 32 -13.23 -4.85 -4.67
C ALA A 32 -13.89 -4.14 -5.87
N LEU A 33 -13.17 -3.22 -6.51
CA LEU A 33 -13.61 -2.48 -7.71
C LEU A 33 -13.21 -3.17 -9.01
N GLY A 34 -12.58 -4.33 -8.93
CA GLY A 34 -12.29 -5.17 -10.08
C GLY A 34 -11.57 -6.45 -9.67
N ASN A 35 -11.08 -7.17 -10.68
CA ASN A 35 -10.46 -8.48 -10.45
C ASN A 35 -9.06 -8.30 -9.87
N ASN A 36 -8.95 -8.57 -8.56
CA ASN A 36 -7.71 -8.79 -7.82
C ASN A 36 -6.92 -9.91 -8.51
N ARG A 37 -5.96 -9.54 -9.35
CA ARG A 37 -5.33 -10.49 -10.28
C ARG A 37 -3.88 -10.16 -10.53
N VAL A 38 -3.18 -11.18 -11.01
CA VAL A 38 -1.85 -11.03 -11.60
C VAL A 38 -2.01 -10.62 -13.06
N VAL A 39 -1.26 -9.61 -13.48
CA VAL A 39 -1.17 -9.14 -14.86
C VAL A 39 0.28 -9.30 -15.31
N THR A 40 0.49 -10.18 -16.28
CA THR A 40 1.79 -10.39 -16.93
C THR A 40 1.86 -9.54 -18.20
N ARG A 41 2.94 -8.77 -18.35
CA ARG A 41 3.21 -7.88 -19.49
C ARG A 41 4.66 -8.07 -19.96
N GLY A 42 4.99 -7.52 -21.13
CA GLY A 42 6.37 -7.57 -21.65
C GLY A 42 7.42 -6.96 -20.72
N CYS A 43 7.02 -6.05 -19.82
CA CYS A 43 7.92 -5.43 -18.86
C CYS A 43 8.00 -6.15 -17.50
N GLY A 44 7.19 -7.19 -17.28
CA GLY A 44 7.15 -7.94 -16.02
C GLY A 44 5.75 -8.27 -15.56
N GLU A 45 5.66 -8.72 -14.32
CA GLU A 45 4.44 -9.22 -13.72
C GLU A 45 4.09 -8.40 -12.48
N ASN A 46 2.83 -7.96 -12.42
CA ASN A 46 2.32 -7.17 -11.31
C ASN A 46 1.02 -7.77 -10.78
N TYR A 47 0.86 -7.73 -9.47
CA TYR A 47 -0.44 -7.92 -8.84
C TYR A 47 -1.19 -6.58 -8.82
N VAL A 48 -2.43 -6.56 -9.29
CA VAL A 48 -3.28 -5.37 -9.34
C VAL A 48 -4.52 -5.61 -8.50
N SER A 49 -4.89 -4.60 -7.72
CA SER A 49 -6.03 -4.67 -6.82
C SER A 49 -6.62 -3.28 -6.61
N SER A 50 -7.93 -3.17 -6.58
CA SER A 50 -8.62 -1.92 -6.29
C SER A 50 -9.88 -2.18 -5.50
N GLY A 51 -10.33 -1.19 -4.76
CA GLY A 51 -11.52 -1.31 -3.94
C GLY A 51 -11.98 0.01 -3.35
N TYR A 52 -13.01 -0.06 -2.52
CA TYR A 52 -13.43 1.04 -1.67
C TYR A 52 -13.91 0.51 -0.33
N TYR A 53 -13.80 1.34 0.70
CA TYR A 53 -14.35 1.08 2.03
C TYR A 53 -15.03 2.34 2.56
N SER A 54 -15.92 2.17 3.54
CA SER A 54 -16.55 3.31 4.22
C SER A 54 -15.51 4.04 5.08
N ALA A 55 -15.39 5.35 4.88
CA ALA A 55 -14.52 6.24 5.66
C ALA A 55 -15.25 6.86 6.86
N GLY A 56 -16.50 6.44 7.11
CA GLY A 56 -17.39 7.05 8.09
C GLY A 56 -18.25 8.19 7.50
N SER A 57 -19.32 8.56 8.19
CA SER A 57 -20.18 9.71 7.86
C SER A 57 -20.69 9.76 6.41
N GLY A 58 -21.01 8.60 5.82
CA GLY A 58 -21.50 8.49 4.43
C GLY A 58 -20.43 8.75 3.35
N ARG A 59 -19.15 8.81 3.73
CA ARG A 59 -18.03 8.95 2.80
C ARG A 59 -17.43 7.58 2.49
N TYR A 60 -16.93 7.43 1.28
CA TYR A 60 -16.19 6.24 0.86
C TYR A 60 -14.78 6.64 0.48
N THR A 61 -13.82 5.82 0.88
CA THR A 61 -12.45 5.88 0.41
C THR A 61 -12.25 4.81 -0.64
N SER A 62 -11.88 5.22 -1.85
CA SER A 62 -11.49 4.33 -2.93
C SER A 62 -9.98 4.20 -2.97
N TRP A 63 -9.49 3.02 -3.35
CA TRP A 63 -8.06 2.72 -3.41
C TRP A 63 -7.70 1.85 -4.60
N ALA A 64 -6.47 2.01 -5.10
CA ALA A 64 -5.89 1.19 -6.15
C ALA A 64 -4.43 0.90 -5.82
N GLN A 65 -4.07 -0.37 -5.80
CA GLN A 65 -2.75 -0.88 -5.52
C GLN A 65 -2.19 -1.64 -6.72
N THR A 66 -0.92 -1.39 -7.01
CA THR A 66 -0.12 -2.16 -7.96
C THR A 66 1.13 -2.63 -7.23
N SER A 67 1.40 -3.92 -7.24
CA SER A 67 2.57 -4.52 -6.57
C SER A 67 3.38 -5.34 -7.56
N LYS A 68 4.71 -5.29 -7.49
CA LYS A 68 5.59 -6.09 -8.33
C LYS A 68 5.55 -7.55 -7.87
N ARG A 69 5.31 -8.47 -8.80
CA ARG A 69 5.36 -9.92 -8.56
C ARG A 69 6.58 -10.56 -9.21
N GLY A 70 6.99 -10.06 -10.38
CA GLY A 70 8.16 -10.56 -11.10
C GLY A 70 8.57 -9.68 -12.26
N GLY A 71 9.69 -10.02 -12.90
CA GLY A 71 10.21 -9.34 -14.10
C GLY A 71 11.24 -8.24 -13.85
N SER A 72 11.89 -7.82 -14.93
CA SER A 72 13.04 -6.91 -14.95
C SER A 72 12.67 -5.43 -15.02
N CYS A 73 11.37 -5.12 -15.04
CA CYS A 73 10.79 -3.77 -14.95
C CYS A 73 11.67 -2.77 -14.18
N SER A 74 12.35 -1.87 -14.91
CA SER A 74 13.22 -0.83 -14.37
C SER A 74 12.43 0.47 -14.30
N GLY A 75 11.91 0.81 -13.13
CA GLY A 75 11.14 2.04 -12.93
C GLY A 75 10.24 1.96 -11.70
N ARG A 76 9.43 2.99 -11.51
CA ARG A 76 8.42 3.01 -10.45
C ARG A 76 7.12 2.42 -10.96
N LEU A 77 6.43 1.67 -10.12
CA LEU A 77 5.04 1.34 -10.36
C LEU A 77 4.21 2.62 -10.15
N SER A 78 3.03 2.67 -10.73
CA SER A 78 2.09 3.75 -10.46
C SER A 78 0.65 3.26 -10.47
N SER A 79 -0.20 4.01 -9.77
CA SER A 79 -1.62 3.70 -9.63
C SER A 79 -2.44 4.98 -9.70
N ALA A 80 -3.68 4.89 -10.16
CA ALA A 80 -4.67 5.95 -10.13
C ALA A 80 -6.07 5.32 -10.04
N LEU A 81 -7.10 6.16 -9.97
CA LEU A 81 -8.49 5.74 -9.90
C LEU A 81 -9.28 6.44 -11.00
N VAL A 82 -10.26 5.75 -11.58
CA VAL A 82 -11.29 6.38 -12.40
C VAL A 82 -12.55 6.49 -11.55
N ARG A 83 -13.01 7.71 -11.32
CA ARG A 83 -14.25 8.03 -10.59
C ARG A 83 -15.48 7.62 -11.41
N SER A 84 -16.63 7.43 -10.76
CA SER A 84 -17.86 7.03 -11.46
C SER A 84 -18.35 8.02 -12.52
N ASN A 85 -17.92 9.30 -12.44
CA ASN A 85 -18.18 10.31 -13.46
C ASN A 85 -17.16 10.28 -14.64
N GLY A 86 -16.25 9.32 -14.67
CA GLY A 86 -15.21 9.18 -15.69
C GLY A 86 -13.94 10.00 -15.44
N ALA A 87 -13.91 10.88 -14.44
CA ALA A 87 -12.72 11.66 -14.10
C ALA A 87 -11.63 10.77 -13.50
N GLN A 88 -10.39 10.97 -13.91
CA GLN A 88 -9.24 10.26 -13.33
C GLN A 88 -8.67 11.07 -12.16
N THR A 89 -8.28 10.37 -11.09
CA THR A 89 -7.47 10.98 -10.04
C THR A 89 -6.05 11.21 -10.54
N THR A 90 -5.32 12.09 -9.87
CA THR A 90 -3.89 12.25 -10.12
C THR A 90 -3.17 10.90 -10.01
N ARG A 91 -2.30 10.61 -10.96
CA ARG A 91 -1.47 9.40 -10.96
C ARG A 91 -0.47 9.46 -9.81
N VAL A 92 -0.50 8.45 -8.96
CA VAL A 92 0.44 8.29 -7.85
C VAL A 92 1.60 7.42 -8.31
N TYR A 93 2.81 7.95 -8.18
CA TYR A 93 4.05 7.24 -8.46
C TYR A 93 4.60 6.66 -7.17
N GLY A 94 4.73 5.33 -7.13
CA GLY A 94 5.25 4.61 -5.97
C GLY A 94 6.73 4.31 -6.08
N SER A 95 7.11 3.15 -5.53
CA SER A 95 8.45 2.58 -5.65
C SER A 95 8.53 1.60 -6.82
N ASN A 96 9.66 0.92 -6.98
CA ASN A 96 9.83 -0.19 -7.93
C ASN A 96 9.10 -1.49 -7.52
N SER A 97 8.43 -1.48 -6.37
CA SER A 97 7.83 -2.69 -5.76
C SER A 97 6.35 -2.51 -5.43
N VAL A 98 5.90 -1.28 -5.15
CA VAL A 98 4.49 -0.99 -4.86
C VAL A 98 4.13 0.44 -5.25
N ALA A 99 2.90 0.64 -5.71
CA ALA A 99 2.26 1.94 -5.82
C ALA A 99 0.81 1.85 -5.34
N TYR A 100 0.41 2.84 -4.55
CA TYR A 100 -0.91 2.88 -3.92
C TYR A 100 -1.51 4.27 -4.12
N ALA A 101 -2.70 4.33 -4.70
CA ALA A 101 -3.48 5.55 -4.86
C ALA A 101 -4.73 5.43 -4.00
N GLU A 102 -5.10 6.53 -3.34
CA GLU A 102 -6.28 6.63 -2.50
C GLU A 102 -7.04 7.92 -2.81
N TYR A 103 -8.37 7.86 -2.73
CA TYR A 103 -9.24 9.00 -2.94
C TYR A 103 -10.48 8.91 -2.04
N THR A 104 -10.69 9.94 -1.22
CA THR A 104 -11.74 9.96 -0.19
C THR A 104 -12.72 11.10 -0.44
N GLU A 105 -13.49 11.01 -1.52
CA GLU A 105 -14.60 11.93 -1.81
C GLU A 105 -15.63 11.27 -2.76
N ALA A 106 -16.75 11.96 -3.01
CA ALA A 106 -17.74 11.56 -4.00
C ALA A 106 -17.43 12.15 -5.40
N PRO A 107 -17.77 11.47 -6.51
CA PRO A 107 -18.21 10.09 -6.56
C PRO A 107 -17.07 9.10 -6.31
N ILE A 108 -17.45 7.92 -5.80
CA ILE A 108 -16.56 6.76 -5.60
C ILE A 108 -15.85 6.38 -6.89
N ALA A 109 -14.72 5.69 -6.78
CA ALA A 109 -14.08 5.11 -7.95
C ALA A 109 -14.91 3.96 -8.53
N ARG A 110 -14.92 3.84 -9.86
CA ARG A 110 -15.48 2.71 -10.59
C ARG A 110 -14.44 1.61 -10.82
N GLN A 111 -13.18 2.00 -10.99
CA GLN A 111 -12.07 1.09 -11.31
C GLN A 111 -10.72 1.73 -10.94
N GLY A 112 -9.72 0.90 -10.70
CA GLY A 112 -8.32 1.31 -10.56
C GLY A 112 -7.60 1.33 -11.92
N LEU A 113 -6.61 2.21 -12.04
CA LEU A 113 -5.62 2.23 -13.12
C LEU A 113 -4.28 1.79 -12.56
N HIS A 114 -3.64 0.83 -13.21
CA HIS A 114 -2.46 0.14 -12.70
C HIS A 114 -1.36 0.13 -13.75
N TRP A 115 -0.22 0.73 -13.43
CA TRP A 115 0.96 0.73 -14.29
C TRP A 115 2.05 -0.10 -13.65
N GLY A 116 2.52 -1.10 -14.40
CA GLY A 116 3.60 -1.99 -13.99
C GLY A 116 4.87 -1.20 -13.69
N CYS A 117 5.50 -0.59 -14.68
CA CYS A 117 6.49 0.46 -14.47
C CYS A 117 6.14 1.67 -15.31
N ASP A 118 6.85 2.77 -15.11
CA ASP A 118 6.74 4.00 -15.92
C ASP A 118 6.83 3.72 -17.44
N SER A 119 7.52 2.65 -17.86
CA SER A 119 7.64 2.18 -19.25
C SER A 119 6.52 1.22 -19.73
N CYS A 120 5.60 0.82 -18.86
CA CYS A 120 4.54 -0.14 -19.18
C CYS A 120 3.19 0.55 -19.38
N GLY A 121 2.37 0.01 -20.29
CA GLY A 121 0.98 0.43 -20.47
C GLY A 121 0.14 0.23 -19.20
N ALA A 122 -0.90 1.06 -19.06
CA ALA A 122 -1.87 0.96 -17.98
C ALA A 122 -2.72 -0.32 -18.10
N THR A 123 -3.22 -0.83 -16.98
CA THR A 123 -4.29 -1.83 -16.97
C THR A 123 -5.38 -1.41 -16.00
N THR A 124 -6.62 -1.63 -16.38
CA THR A 124 -7.79 -1.36 -15.54
C THR A 124 -8.13 -2.57 -14.70
N SER A 125 -8.54 -2.37 -13.45
CA SER A 125 -9.08 -3.46 -12.62
C SER A 125 -10.47 -3.89 -13.08
#